data_AF-A0A920C4R2-F1
#
_entry.id   AF-A0A920C4R2-F1
#
_cell.length_a   1.000
_cell.length_b   1.000
_cell.length_c   1.000
_cell.angle_alpha   90.00
_cell.angle_beta   90.00
_cell.angle_gamma   90.00
#
_symmetry.space_group_name_H-M   'P 1'
#
loop_
_entity.id
_entity.type
_entity.pdbx_description
1 polymer ?
#
loop_
_entity_poly.entity_id
_entity_poly.type
_entity_poly.pdbx_seq_one_letter_code
_entity_poly.pdbx_strand_id
1 'polypeptide(L)' 'MHETDKLLKQIERLREQMSSVALSQGITSLESIALSQELDRLLNMYEKLRYDKKEVCTKNRENINF' A
#
# COMPACT_ATOMS: atom_id res chain seq x y z
N MET A 1 -14.15 -16.07 2.22
CA MET A 1 -13.39 -14.88 2.65
C MET A 1 -12.45 -14.51 1.51
N HIS A 2 -12.57 -13.30 0.95
CA HIS A 2 -11.77 -12.94 -0.21
C HIS A 2 -10.35 -12.57 0.25
N GLU A 3 -9.32 -12.99 -0.49
CA GLU A 3 -7.91 -12.64 -0.22
C GLU A 3 -7.70 -11.11 -0.17
N THR A 4 -8.54 -10.37 -0.91
CA THR A 4 -8.62 -8.91 -0.90
C THR A 4 -9.03 -8.33 0.46
N ASP A 5 -9.90 -9.01 1.20
CA ASP A 5 -10.38 -8.57 2.52
C ASP A 5 -9.28 -8.70 3.59
N LYS A 6 -8.45 -9.75 3.49
CA LYS A 6 -7.30 -9.94 4.38
C LYS A 6 -6.25 -8.85 4.16
N LEU A 7 -5.99 -8.51 2.90
CA LEU A 7 -5.03 -7.47 2.55
C LEU A 7 -5.51 -6.08 3.02
N LEU A 8 -6.79 -5.77 2.85
CA LEU A 8 -7.40 -4.54 3.39
C LEU A 8 -7.25 -4.43 4.91
N LYS A 9 -7.47 -5.52 5.65
CA LYS A 9 -7.25 -5.54 7.10
C LYS A 9 -5.79 -5.30 7.50
N GLN A 10 -4.84 -5.79 6.70
CA GLN A 10 -3.42 -5.55 6.94
C GLN A 10 -3.05 -4.08 6.67
N ILE A 11 -3.55 -3.50 5.58
CA ILE A 11 -3.36 -2.07 5.27
C ILE A 11 -3.88 -1.19 6.40
N GLU A 12 -5.09 -1.47 6.91
CA GLU A 12 -5.69 -0.66 7.97
C GLU A 12 -4.89 -0.75 9.28
N ARG A 13 -4.48 -1.96 9.69
CA ARG A 13 -3.61 -2.12 10.87
C ARG A 13 -2.29 -1.39 10.71
N LEU A 14 -1.65 -1.49 9.54
CA LEU A 14 -0.37 -0.84 9.31
C LEU A 14 -0.51 0.69 9.32
N ARG A 15 -1.62 1.22 8.81
CA ARG A 15 -1.94 2.65 8.84
C ARG A 15 -2.13 3.16 10.27
N GLU A 16 -2.82 2.41 11.13
CA GLU A 16 -2.96 2.74 12.55
C GLU A 16 -1.60 2.74 13.26
N GLN A 17 -0.76 1.73 13.01
CA GLN A 17 0.59 1.63 13.57
C GLN A 17 1.49 2.79 13.11
N MET A 18 1.49 3.10 11.81
CA MET A 18 2.25 4.23 11.26
C MET A 18 1.80 5.55 11.90
N SER A 19 0.49 5.74 12.07
CA SER A 19 -0.05 6.95 12.71
C SER A 19 0.39 7.06 14.17
N SER A 20 0.39 5.94 14.91
CA SER A 20 0.86 5.89 16.30
C SER A 20 2.36 6.17 16.43
N VAL A 21 3.18 5.62 15.52
CA VAL A 21 4.63 5.86 15.50
C VAL A 21 4.95 7.29 15.06
N ALA A 22 4.25 7.82 14.06
CA ALA A 22 4.41 9.22 13.65
C ALA A 22 4.06 10.21 14.78
N LEU A 23 3.04 9.89 15.59
CA LEU A 23 2.65 10.71 16.75
C LEU A 23 3.63 10.59 17.92
N SER A 24 4.26 9.42 18.13
CA SER A 24 5.16 9.19 19.27
C SER A 24 6.62 9.54 18.98
N GLN A 25 7.11 9.22 17.78
CA GLN A 25 8.52 9.35 17.40
C GLN A 25 8.77 10.40 16.30
N GLY A 26 7.70 10.91 15.68
CA GLY A 26 7.79 11.82 14.56
C GLY A 26 7.92 11.09 13.22
N ILE A 27 7.50 11.77 12.15
CA ILE A 27 7.47 11.25 10.77
C ILE A 27 8.87 11.00 10.17
N THR A 28 9.92 11.57 10.75
CA THR A 28 11.31 11.40 10.30
C THR A 28 12.05 10.28 11.03
N SER A 29 11.41 9.63 12.00
CA SER A 29 11.98 8.46 12.66
C SER A 29 12.16 7.33 11.64
N LEU A 30 13.24 6.57 11.79
CA LEU A 30 13.52 5.43 10.93
C LEU A 30 12.36 4.41 10.94
N GLU A 31 11.69 4.28 12.09
CA GLU A 31 10.52 3.43 12.26
C GLU A 31 9.29 3.96 11.48
N SER A 32 9.00 5.27 11.55
CA SER A 32 7.92 5.86 10.76
C SER A 32 8.19 5.76 9.25
N ILE A 33 9.45 5.92 8.83
CA ILE A 33 9.85 5.76 7.42
C ILE A 33 9.69 4.30 6.97
N ALA A 34 10.12 3.34 7.79
CA ALA A 34 9.97 1.92 7.49
C ALA A 34 8.49 1.50 7.39
N LEU A 35 7.65 2.00 8.30
CA LEU A 35 6.20 1.76 8.28
C LEU A 35 5.53 2.39 7.05
N SER A 36 5.95 3.58 6.63
CA SER A 36 5.46 4.22 5.39
C SER A 36 5.80 3.36 4.17
N GLN A 37 7.04 2.89 4.06
CA GLN A 37 7.47 2.04 2.94
C GLN A 37 6.71 0.71 2.90
N GLU A 38 6.43 0.13 4.06
CA GLU A 38 5.70 -1.13 4.14
C GLU A 38 4.21 -0.95 3.82
N LEU A 39 3.61 0.18 4.23
CA LEU A 39 2.25 0.55 3.83
C LEU A 39 2.15 0.73 2.32
N ASP A 40 3.10 1.43 1.71
CA ASP A 40 3.16 1.64 0.26
C ASP A 40 3.27 0.30 -0.50
N ARG A 41 4.05 -0.66 0.00
CA ARG A 41 4.15 -2.00 -0.60
C ARG A 41 2.81 -2.74 -0.57
N LEU A 42 2.09 -2.69 0.55
CA LEU A 42 0.78 -3.33 0.68
C LEU A 42 -0.27 -2.68 -0.23
N LEU A 43 -0.25 -1.35 -0.34
CA LEU A 43 -1.09 -0.60 -1.27
C LEU A 43 -0.79 -0.98 -2.72
N ASN A 44 0.48 -1.02 -3.12
CA ASN A 44 0.89 -1.44 -4.45
C ASN A 44 0.46 -2.88 -4.77
N MET A 45 0.56 -3.79 -3.80
CA MET A 45 0.10 -5.17 -3.95
C MET A 45 -1.42 -5.25 -4.10
N TYR A 46 -2.16 -4.45 -3.34
CA TYR A 46 -3.61 -4.35 -3.45
C TYR A 46 -4.02 -3.79 -4.81
N GLU A 47 -3.38 -2.72 -5.26
CA GLU A 47 -3.59 -2.15 -6.59
C GLU A 47 -3.28 -3.17 -7.67
N LYS A 48 -2.16 -3.90 -7.59
CA LYS A 48 -1.84 -4.95 -8.56
C LYS A 48 -2.91 -6.04 -8.61
N LEU A 49 -3.35 -6.55 -7.46
CA LEU A 49 -4.46 -7.51 -7.39
C LEU A 49 -5.78 -6.94 -7.94
N ARG A 50 -5.99 -5.63 -7.80
CA ARG A 50 -7.15 -4.91 -8.33
C ARG A 50 -7.06 -4.66 -9.84
N TYR A 51 -5.86 -4.44 -10.37
CA TYR A 51 -5.55 -4.30 -11.79
C TYR A 51 -5.60 -5.64 -12.51
N ASP A 52 -5.04 -6.70 -11.93
CA ASP A 52 -5.08 -8.07 -12.47
C ASP A 52 -6.55 -8.58 -12.58
N LYS A 53 -7.43 -8.16 -11.67
CA LYS A 53 -8.90 -8.40 -11.78
C LYS A 53 -9.59 -7.52 -12.82
N LYS A 54 -8.98 -6.41 -13.24
CA LYS A 54 -9.47 -5.48 -14.26
C LYS A 54 -8.91 -5.76 -15.66
N GLU A 55 -7.96 -6.67 -15.83
CA GLU A 55 -7.44 -7.10 -17.14
C GLU A 55 -8.43 -7.95 -17.97
N VAL A 56 -9.73 -7.66 -17.84
CA VAL A 56 -10.72 -7.89 -18.90
C VAL A 56 -10.91 -6.66 -19.79
N CYS A 57 -10.46 -5.44 -19.41
CA CYS A 57 -10.46 -4.31 -20.36
C CYS A 57 -9.62 -3.10 -19.89
N THR A 58 -8.35 -3.03 -20.29
CA THR A 58 -7.77 -1.98 -21.16
C THR A 58 -6.25 -2.10 -21.17
N LYS A 59 -5.72 -2.57 -22.30
CA LYS A 59 -4.32 -2.36 -22.68
C LYS A 59 -4.07 -0.84 -22.77
N ASN A 60 -2.82 -0.46 -22.53
CA ASN A 60 -2.15 0.82 -22.81
C ASN A 60 -1.86 1.68 -21.57
N ARG A 61 -0.64 1.53 -21.05
CA ARG A 61 0.13 2.70 -20.62
C ARG A 61 1.53 2.61 -21.19
N GLU A 62 1.62 3.09 -22.43
CA GLU A 62 2.88 3.46 -23.07
C GLU A 62 3.55 4.58 -22.28
N ASN A 63 4.88 4.51 -22.24
CA ASN A 63 5.85 5.60 -22.07
C ASN A 63 5.78 6.46 -20.79
N ILE A 64 6.68 6.16 -19.85
CA ILE A 64 7.31 7.21 -19.03
C ILE A 64 8.60 7.60 -19.75
N ASN A 65 8.59 8.75 -20.44
CA ASN A 65 9.82 9.43 -20.82
C ASN A 65 10.36 10.21 -19.61
N PHE A 66 11.69 10.17 -19.47
CA PHE A 66 12.49 10.94 -18.51
C PHE A 66 12.30 12.46 -18.65
#